data_AF-D2C575-F1
#
_entry.id   AF-D2C575-F1
#
_cell.length_a   1.000
_cell.length_b   1.000
_cell.length_c   1.000
_cell.angle_alpha   90.00
_cell.angle_beta   90.00
_cell.angle_gamma   90.00
#
_symmetry.space_group_name_H-M   'P 1'
#
loop_
_entity.id
_entity.type
_entity.pdbx_description
1 polymer ?
#
loop_
_entity_poly.entity_id
_entity_poly.type
_entity_poly.pdbx_seq_one_letter_code
_entity_poly.pdbx_strand_id
1 'polypeptide(L)'
;MVVTEYELKPQNFPRFPLDWSEIFGRKAKIVVEIGFGNGEFLAELARRHPEKDFVGFEVSITSFVKAQKKFKRYNLKNVRLVKVDARFGLRELFPDNSVEKVYINFPCPWPKKRHEDRRITSYDFLQTLSAVLEMDGTVEFATDEEWYAREVLDTFESSEYFVVDVFEENFKRDVETRYERKWKSQGKKTFLIVARKVKNGTVKRLMEGENTMAHSVFEGNVTWEKLKELEGKVFKDKNKIFVVKKVYRDGDYLLKVISTDEGGFQQVYYLNLSGRDGKWVLKLDEGSDPYRTPALKWSLRRIPEELTAQGSP
;
A
#
# COMPACT_ATOMS: atom_id res chain seq x y z
N MET A 1 -1.31 -9.61 23.90
CA MET A 1 0.06 -9.44 23.36
C MET A 1 -0.05 -9.30 21.85
N VAL A 2 0.18 -8.10 21.32
CA VAL A 2 0.24 -7.84 19.87
C VAL A 2 1.56 -8.43 19.37
N VAL A 3 1.52 -9.34 18.41
CA VAL A 3 2.72 -10.01 17.87
C VAL A 3 3.25 -9.15 16.73
N THR A 4 4.27 -8.34 16.96
CA THR A 4 4.82 -7.43 15.92
C THR A 4 5.86 -8.10 15.01
N GLU A 5 6.30 -9.33 15.31
CA GLU A 5 7.38 -10.04 14.60
C GLU A 5 7.19 -10.15 13.08
N TYR A 6 5.94 -10.24 12.62
CA TYR A 6 5.61 -10.37 11.21
C TYR A 6 5.32 -9.03 10.53
N GLU A 7 5.09 -7.97 11.30
CA GLU A 7 4.79 -6.65 10.74
C GLU A 7 6.07 -5.99 10.25
N LEU A 8 6.09 -5.69 8.96
CA LEU A 8 7.06 -4.78 8.39
C LEU A 8 6.42 -3.39 8.37
N LYS A 9 7.19 -2.39 8.82
CA LYS A 9 6.83 -0.97 8.77
C LYS A 9 7.75 -0.26 7.76
N PRO A 10 7.44 -0.29 6.46
CA PRO A 10 8.37 0.18 5.43
C PRO A 10 8.76 1.65 5.57
N GLN A 11 7.88 2.49 6.13
CA GLN A 11 8.12 3.90 6.37
C GLN A 11 9.35 4.20 7.26
N ASN A 12 9.83 3.19 8.00
CA ASN A 12 11.02 3.28 8.85
C ASN A 12 12.33 2.90 8.13
N PHE A 13 12.27 2.44 6.88
CA PHE A 13 13.46 2.10 6.10
C PHE A 13 14.07 3.36 5.46
N PRO A 14 15.40 3.43 5.33
CA PRO A 14 16.07 4.63 4.85
C PRO A 14 15.99 4.82 3.34
N ARG A 15 15.52 3.83 2.58
CA ARG A 15 15.52 3.86 1.11
C ARG A 15 14.37 3.04 0.52
N PHE A 16 13.88 3.46 -0.63
CA PHE A 16 12.99 2.67 -1.49
C PHE A 16 13.54 2.53 -2.92
N PRO A 17 13.19 1.45 -3.65
CA PRO A 17 12.50 0.25 -3.15
C PRO A 17 13.32 -0.51 -2.10
N LEU A 18 12.68 -1.43 -1.37
CA LEU A 18 13.32 -2.15 -0.25
C LEU A 18 14.30 -3.21 -0.74
N ASP A 19 15.36 -3.46 0.04
CA ASP A 19 16.17 -4.67 -0.08
C ASP A 19 15.51 -5.81 0.69
N TRP A 20 14.73 -6.62 -0.01
CA TRP A 20 14.05 -7.76 0.58
C TRP A 20 15.02 -8.85 1.04
N SER A 21 16.21 -8.94 0.46
CA SER A 21 17.20 -9.94 0.88
C SER A 21 17.77 -9.63 2.25
N GLU A 22 17.95 -8.34 2.56
CA GLU A 22 18.30 -7.87 3.90
C GLU A 22 17.17 -8.10 4.91
N ILE A 23 15.92 -7.80 4.53
CA ILE A 23 14.74 -7.96 5.40
C ILE A 23 14.50 -9.43 5.81
N PHE A 24 14.73 -10.37 4.88
CA PHE A 24 14.62 -11.80 5.15
C PHE A 24 15.92 -12.44 5.62
N GLY A 25 17.06 -11.73 5.50
CA GLY A 25 18.40 -12.24 5.84
C GLY A 25 18.91 -13.33 4.88
N ARG A 26 18.32 -13.42 3.68
CA ARG A 26 18.67 -14.42 2.64
C ARG A 26 18.22 -13.97 1.26
N LYS A 27 18.72 -14.62 0.21
CA LYS A 27 18.22 -14.49 -1.15
C LYS A 27 17.29 -15.65 -1.48
N ALA A 28 16.03 -15.34 -1.75
CA ALA A 28 15.02 -16.30 -2.17
C ALA A 28 14.03 -15.66 -3.14
N LYS A 29 13.25 -16.48 -3.84
CA LYS A 29 12.14 -15.99 -4.66
C LYS A 29 11.04 -15.42 -3.77
N ILE A 30 10.47 -14.30 -4.20
CA ILE A 30 9.43 -13.60 -3.45
C ILE A 30 8.06 -13.85 -4.06
N VAL A 31 7.12 -14.29 -3.22
CA VAL A 31 5.72 -14.46 -3.56
C VAL A 31 4.89 -13.45 -2.76
N VAL A 32 3.98 -12.76 -3.42
CA VAL A 32 3.11 -11.76 -2.81
C VAL A 32 1.67 -12.27 -2.76
N GLU A 33 0.98 -12.08 -1.63
CA GLU A 33 -0.48 -12.19 -1.58
C GLU A 33 -1.08 -10.81 -1.29
N ILE A 34 -2.03 -10.40 -2.14
CA ILE A 34 -2.79 -9.17 -1.98
C ILE A 34 -4.15 -9.49 -1.36
N GLY A 35 -4.45 -8.83 -0.24
CA GLY A 35 -5.70 -9.03 0.48
C GLY A 35 -5.75 -10.39 1.18
N PHE A 36 -4.68 -10.74 1.90
CA PHE A 36 -4.53 -12.07 2.54
C PHE A 36 -5.61 -12.41 3.58
N GLY A 37 -6.44 -11.45 3.99
CA GLY A 37 -7.55 -11.67 4.91
C GLY A 37 -7.07 -12.27 6.25
N ASN A 38 -7.57 -13.46 6.61
CA ASN A 38 -7.16 -14.12 7.86
C ASN A 38 -5.76 -14.79 7.80
N GLY A 39 -5.05 -14.66 6.68
CA GLY A 39 -3.70 -15.19 6.46
C GLY A 39 -3.63 -16.71 6.34
N GLU A 40 -4.74 -17.42 6.12
CA GLU A 40 -4.71 -18.89 6.03
C GLU A 40 -3.97 -19.40 4.81
N PHE A 41 -4.25 -18.78 3.66
CA PHE A 41 -3.63 -19.12 2.40
C PHE A 41 -2.13 -18.82 2.44
N LEU A 42 -1.75 -17.59 2.82
CA LEU A 42 -0.35 -17.22 3.02
C LEU A 42 0.41 -18.14 3.98
N ALA A 43 -0.21 -18.50 5.11
CA ALA A 43 0.42 -19.39 6.10
C ALA A 43 0.75 -20.76 5.50
N GLU A 44 -0.20 -21.34 4.76
CA GLU A 44 -0.02 -22.67 4.20
C GLU A 44 0.97 -22.67 3.05
N LEU A 45 0.96 -21.63 2.19
CA LEU A 45 1.99 -21.46 1.16
C LEU A 45 3.38 -21.36 1.79
N ALA A 46 3.56 -20.49 2.78
CA ALA A 46 4.84 -20.29 3.45
C ALA A 46 5.36 -21.55 4.14
N ARG A 47 4.46 -22.39 4.68
CA ARG A 47 4.80 -23.66 5.32
C ARG A 47 5.22 -24.73 4.31
N ARG A 48 4.59 -24.75 3.13
CA ARG A 48 4.91 -25.72 2.06
C ARG A 48 6.16 -25.34 1.26
N HIS A 49 6.48 -24.06 1.21
CA HIS A 49 7.58 -23.51 0.42
C HIS A 49 8.58 -22.76 1.31
N PRO A 50 9.27 -23.43 2.25
CA PRO A 50 10.26 -22.79 3.12
C PRO A 50 11.44 -22.17 2.35
N GLU A 51 11.68 -22.58 1.11
CA GLU A 51 12.68 -22.05 0.20
C GLU A 51 12.32 -20.66 -0.37
N LYS A 52 11.06 -20.24 -0.29
CA LYS A 52 10.56 -18.94 -0.78
C LYS A 52 10.24 -17.99 0.35
N ASP A 53 10.24 -16.70 0.05
CA ASP A 53 9.83 -15.64 0.95
C ASP A 53 8.47 -15.06 0.55
N PHE A 54 7.64 -14.76 1.53
CA PHE A 54 6.24 -14.38 1.34
C PHE A 54 5.95 -13.00 1.90
N VAL A 55 5.30 -12.15 1.11
CA VAL A 55 4.87 -10.82 1.53
C VAL A 55 3.36 -10.68 1.39
N GLY A 56 2.68 -10.33 2.48
CA GLY A 56 1.24 -10.13 2.49
C GLY A 56 0.85 -8.65 2.62
N PHE A 57 -0.04 -8.17 1.74
CA PHE A 57 -0.67 -6.84 1.87
C PHE A 57 -2.11 -6.93 2.36
N GLU A 58 -2.47 -6.10 3.35
CA GLU A 58 -3.84 -5.99 3.87
C GLU A 58 -4.07 -4.63 4.54
N VAL A 59 -5.28 -4.08 4.43
CA VAL A 59 -5.65 -2.80 5.06
C VAL A 59 -6.41 -2.99 6.38
N SER A 60 -7.11 -4.12 6.54
CA SER A 60 -7.86 -4.49 7.74
C SER A 60 -6.95 -4.91 8.90
N ILE A 61 -6.93 -4.10 9.97
CA ILE A 61 -6.18 -4.43 11.20
C ILE A 61 -6.66 -5.74 11.84
N THR A 62 -7.95 -6.05 11.74
CA THR A 62 -8.53 -7.29 12.28
C THR A 62 -8.00 -8.51 11.54
N SER A 63 -7.91 -8.44 10.21
CA SER A 63 -7.32 -9.47 9.35
C SER A 63 -5.84 -9.66 9.68
N PHE A 64 -5.11 -8.53 9.76
CA PHE A 64 -3.69 -8.48 10.08
C PHE A 64 -3.35 -9.20 11.39
N VAL A 65 -4.05 -8.87 12.49
CA VAL A 65 -3.83 -9.50 13.81
C VAL A 65 -4.15 -11.01 13.79
N LYS A 66 -5.18 -11.43 13.04
CA LYS A 66 -5.51 -12.86 12.90
C LYS A 66 -4.41 -13.64 12.19
N ALA A 67 -3.85 -13.07 11.12
CA ALA A 67 -2.74 -13.67 10.38
C ALA A 67 -1.50 -13.84 11.27
N GLN A 68 -1.09 -12.80 12.01
CA GLN A 68 0.07 -12.86 12.90
C GLN A 68 -0.03 -13.97 13.97
N LYS A 69 -1.21 -14.14 14.59
CA LYS A 69 -1.44 -15.23 15.55
C LYS A 69 -1.24 -16.60 14.92
N LYS A 70 -1.66 -16.77 13.67
CA LYS A 70 -1.53 -18.01 12.91
C LYS A 70 -0.07 -18.28 12.54
N PHE A 71 0.64 -17.28 12.03
CA PHE A 71 2.04 -17.42 11.66
C PHE A 71 2.91 -17.76 12.86
N LYS A 72 2.65 -17.12 14.02
CA LYS A 72 3.32 -17.45 15.28
C LYS A 72 3.09 -18.89 15.69
N ARG A 73 1.84 -19.39 15.58
CA ARG A 73 1.51 -20.79 15.91
C ARG A 73 2.28 -21.78 15.04
N TYR A 74 2.53 -21.44 13.78
CA TYR A 74 3.32 -22.27 12.86
C TYR A 74 4.81 -21.95 12.87
N ASN A 75 5.26 -21.01 13.70
CA ASN A 75 6.64 -20.52 13.77
C ASN A 75 7.22 -20.17 12.38
N LEU A 76 6.43 -19.52 11.54
CA LEU A 76 6.89 -19.12 10.20
C LEU A 76 7.99 -18.06 10.33
N LYS A 77 8.99 -18.12 9.45
CA LYS A 77 10.12 -17.17 9.41
C LYS A 77 10.26 -16.46 8.07
N ASN A 78 9.74 -17.07 7.02
CA ASN A 78 9.72 -16.61 5.63
C ASN A 78 8.47 -15.79 5.27
N VAL A 79 7.86 -15.08 6.23
CA VAL A 79 6.69 -14.23 5.96
C VAL A 79 6.87 -12.83 6.55
N ARG A 80 6.49 -11.79 5.79
CA ARG A 80 6.32 -10.42 6.26
C ARG A 80 4.96 -9.87 5.83
N LEU A 81 4.35 -9.05 6.69
CA LEU A 81 3.07 -8.41 6.45
C LEU A 81 3.23 -6.91 6.42
N VAL A 82 2.60 -6.25 5.45
CA VAL A 82 2.59 -4.80 5.32
C VAL A 82 1.14 -4.31 5.33
N LYS A 83 0.85 -3.38 6.25
CA LYS A 83 -0.49 -2.81 6.39
C LYS A 83 -0.66 -1.57 5.51
N VAL A 84 -0.87 -1.77 4.20
CA VAL A 84 -1.04 -0.69 3.22
C VAL A 84 -1.90 -1.15 2.03
N ASP A 85 -2.44 -0.21 1.26
CA ASP A 85 -3.03 -0.51 -0.04
C ASP A 85 -1.97 -1.15 -0.95
N ALA A 86 -2.28 -2.34 -1.48
CA ALA A 86 -1.32 -3.13 -2.24
C ALA A 86 -0.90 -2.46 -3.55
N ARG A 87 -1.70 -1.57 -4.14
CA ARG A 87 -1.32 -0.83 -5.35
C ARG A 87 -0.14 0.09 -5.06
N PHE A 88 -0.18 0.77 -3.91
CA PHE A 88 0.93 1.57 -3.43
C PHE A 88 2.09 0.70 -2.94
N GLY A 89 1.81 -0.31 -2.11
CA GLY A 89 2.83 -1.18 -1.53
C GLY A 89 3.63 -1.93 -2.59
N LEU A 90 2.98 -2.51 -3.58
CA LEU A 90 3.66 -3.24 -4.64
C LEU A 90 4.57 -2.31 -5.47
N ARG A 91 4.05 -1.13 -5.86
CA ARG A 91 4.79 -0.13 -6.63
C ARG A 91 6.05 0.36 -5.92
N GLU A 92 5.90 0.77 -4.66
CA GLU A 92 6.96 1.50 -3.96
C GLU A 92 7.97 0.59 -3.25
N LEU A 93 7.56 -0.60 -2.83
CA LEU A 93 8.37 -1.44 -1.95
C LEU A 93 9.22 -2.47 -2.71
N PHE A 94 8.85 -2.83 -3.93
CA PHE A 94 9.54 -3.86 -4.70
C PHE A 94 10.39 -3.26 -5.81
N PRO A 95 11.67 -3.67 -5.95
CA PRO A 95 12.45 -3.40 -7.15
C PRO A 95 11.79 -4.00 -8.39
N ASP A 96 12.16 -3.49 -9.57
CA ASP A 96 11.75 -4.11 -10.83
C ASP A 96 12.28 -5.55 -10.91
N ASN A 97 11.50 -6.46 -11.51
CA ASN A 97 11.86 -7.86 -11.72
C ASN A 97 12.27 -8.62 -10.44
N SER A 98 11.61 -8.37 -9.31
CA SER A 98 11.95 -8.95 -8.00
C SER A 98 10.90 -9.92 -7.43
N VAL A 99 9.70 -9.96 -8.02
CA VAL A 99 8.58 -10.79 -7.55
C VAL A 99 8.38 -11.96 -8.51
N GLU A 100 8.37 -13.19 -8.00
CA GLU A 100 8.09 -14.39 -8.78
C GLU A 100 6.60 -14.51 -9.11
N LYS A 101 5.76 -14.30 -8.10
CA LYS A 101 4.33 -14.56 -8.21
C LYS A 101 3.49 -13.64 -7.33
N VAL A 102 2.34 -13.22 -7.84
CA VAL A 102 1.33 -12.45 -7.11
C VAL A 102 0.02 -13.24 -7.07
N TYR A 103 -0.51 -13.45 -5.87
CA TYR A 103 -1.84 -14.01 -5.63
C TYR A 103 -2.84 -12.92 -5.28
N ILE A 104 -4.01 -12.96 -5.91
CA ILE A 104 -5.16 -12.09 -5.63
C ILE A 104 -6.40 -12.96 -5.46
N ASN A 105 -6.76 -13.23 -4.21
CA ASN A 105 -7.80 -14.20 -3.87
C ASN A 105 -9.11 -13.52 -3.43
N PHE A 106 -10.17 -13.69 -4.21
CA PHE A 106 -11.53 -13.20 -3.93
C PHE A 106 -11.58 -11.70 -3.54
N PRO A 107 -10.97 -10.80 -4.33
CA PRO A 107 -11.02 -9.38 -4.04
C PRO A 107 -12.45 -8.85 -4.13
N CYS A 108 -12.75 -7.79 -3.37
CA CYS A 108 -14.07 -7.16 -3.43
C CYS A 108 -14.37 -6.67 -4.86
N PRO A 109 -15.48 -7.11 -5.48
CA PRO A 109 -15.70 -6.90 -6.90
C PRO A 109 -16.22 -5.49 -7.25
N TRP A 110 -16.79 -4.75 -6.29
CA TRP A 110 -17.33 -3.40 -6.49
C TRP A 110 -18.25 -3.27 -7.73
N PRO A 111 -19.44 -3.92 -7.75
CA PRO A 111 -20.26 -4.08 -8.95
C PRO A 111 -20.84 -2.80 -9.57
N LYS A 112 -20.80 -1.67 -8.84
CA LYS A 112 -21.34 -0.40 -9.35
C LYS A 112 -20.25 0.28 -10.17
N LYS A 113 -20.54 0.63 -11.43
CA LYS A 113 -19.61 1.32 -12.35
C LYS A 113 -18.90 2.53 -11.71
N ARG A 114 -19.60 3.31 -10.89
CA ARG A 114 -19.03 4.45 -10.15
C ARG A 114 -17.94 4.10 -9.12
N HIS A 115 -17.68 2.81 -8.87
CA HIS A 115 -16.66 2.28 -7.95
C HIS A 115 -15.59 1.46 -8.70
N GLU A 116 -15.56 1.53 -10.02
CA GLU A 116 -14.60 0.82 -10.87
C GLU A 116 -13.14 1.11 -10.47
N ASP A 117 -12.87 2.35 -10.06
CA ASP A 117 -11.59 2.83 -9.51
C ASP A 117 -11.13 2.12 -8.23
N ARG A 118 -12.05 1.43 -7.54
CA ARG A 118 -11.76 0.63 -6.35
C ARG A 118 -11.39 -0.81 -6.66
N ARG A 119 -11.63 -1.27 -7.88
CA ARG A 119 -11.20 -2.60 -8.32
C ARG A 119 -9.69 -2.60 -8.46
N ILE A 120 -9.08 -3.73 -8.11
CA ILE A 120 -7.63 -3.82 -8.10
C ILE A 120 -7.05 -3.93 -9.51
N THR A 121 -7.83 -4.40 -10.47
CA THR A 121 -7.40 -4.76 -11.83
C THR A 121 -7.43 -3.58 -12.81
N SER A 122 -7.09 -2.38 -12.35
CA SER A 122 -6.91 -1.25 -13.26
C SER A 122 -5.67 -1.45 -14.14
N TYR A 123 -5.66 -0.81 -15.31
CA TYR A 123 -4.51 -0.87 -16.23
C TYR A 123 -3.20 -0.39 -15.58
N ASP A 124 -3.25 0.70 -14.80
CA ASP A 124 -2.10 1.20 -14.02
C ASP A 124 -1.54 0.15 -13.05
N PHE A 125 -2.42 -0.67 -12.48
CA PHE A 125 -2.01 -1.76 -11.60
C PHE A 125 -1.36 -2.91 -12.39
N LEU A 126 -1.85 -3.23 -13.59
CA LEU A 126 -1.18 -4.18 -14.49
C LEU A 126 0.22 -3.70 -14.89
N GLN A 127 0.40 -2.39 -15.14
CA GLN A 127 1.72 -1.83 -15.40
C GLN A 127 2.65 -1.93 -14.18
N THR A 128 2.11 -1.76 -12.97
CA THR A 128 2.86 -1.99 -11.74
C THR A 128 3.28 -3.46 -11.61
N LEU A 129 2.34 -4.39 -11.84
CA LEU A 129 2.60 -5.83 -11.84
C LEU A 129 3.69 -6.19 -12.86
N SER A 130 3.61 -5.65 -14.08
CA SER A 130 4.59 -5.94 -15.13
C SER A 130 5.96 -5.32 -14.89
N ALA A 131 6.07 -4.29 -14.05
CA ALA A 131 7.37 -3.76 -13.63
C ALA A 131 8.01 -4.65 -12.55
N VAL A 132 7.25 -5.04 -11.51
CA VAL A 132 7.81 -5.74 -10.35
C VAL A 132 7.98 -7.24 -10.54
N LEU A 133 7.15 -7.89 -11.36
CA LEU A 133 7.28 -9.32 -11.63
C LEU A 133 8.56 -9.60 -12.40
N GLU A 134 9.24 -10.69 -12.09
CA GLU A 134 10.30 -11.21 -12.96
C GLU A 134 9.74 -11.65 -14.32
N MET A 135 10.59 -11.77 -15.33
CA MET A 135 10.17 -12.35 -16.61
C MET A 135 9.65 -13.77 -16.37
N ASP A 136 8.54 -14.13 -17.02
CA ASP A 136 7.77 -15.36 -16.79
C ASP A 136 7.14 -15.49 -15.38
N GLY A 137 7.25 -14.46 -14.54
CA GLY A 137 6.51 -14.36 -13.28
C GLY A 137 5.01 -14.27 -13.53
N THR A 138 4.21 -14.73 -12.57
CA THR A 138 2.75 -14.91 -12.77
C THR A 138 1.89 -14.12 -11.80
N VAL A 139 0.70 -13.74 -12.28
CA VAL A 139 -0.42 -13.28 -11.45
C VAL A 139 -1.47 -14.37 -11.45
N GLU A 140 -1.87 -14.80 -10.27
CA GLU A 140 -2.98 -15.74 -10.07
C GLU A 140 -4.15 -15.00 -9.42
N PHE A 141 -5.23 -14.83 -10.18
CA PHE A 141 -6.43 -14.13 -9.76
C PHE A 141 -7.58 -15.12 -9.62
N ALA A 142 -8.18 -15.18 -8.43
CA ALA A 142 -9.32 -16.04 -8.15
C ALA A 142 -10.54 -15.20 -7.72
N THR A 143 -11.73 -15.53 -8.24
CA THR A 143 -12.99 -14.86 -7.88
C THR A 143 -14.19 -15.81 -7.96
N ASP A 144 -15.27 -15.51 -7.25
CA ASP A 144 -16.57 -16.19 -7.35
C ASP A 144 -17.58 -15.43 -8.23
N GLU A 145 -17.17 -14.30 -8.82
CA GLU A 145 -18.02 -13.43 -9.63
C GLU A 145 -17.63 -13.54 -11.11
N GLU A 146 -18.47 -14.20 -11.93
CA GLU A 146 -18.19 -14.47 -13.35
C GLU A 146 -17.93 -13.19 -14.16
N TRP A 147 -18.77 -12.17 -13.99
CA TRP A 147 -18.62 -10.90 -14.70
C TRP A 147 -17.29 -10.20 -14.36
N TYR A 148 -16.82 -10.34 -13.11
CA TYR A 148 -15.53 -9.78 -12.70
C TYR A 148 -14.38 -10.62 -13.27
N ALA A 149 -14.52 -11.95 -13.30
CA ALA A 149 -13.54 -12.83 -13.94
C ALA A 149 -13.34 -12.46 -15.43
N ARG A 150 -14.43 -12.20 -16.15
CA ARG A 150 -14.40 -11.77 -17.56
C ARG A 150 -13.74 -10.41 -17.73
N GLU A 151 -14.09 -9.44 -16.89
CA GLU A 151 -13.45 -8.11 -16.95
C GLU A 151 -11.93 -8.19 -16.69
N VAL A 152 -11.51 -9.02 -15.73
CA VAL A 152 -10.08 -9.22 -15.44
C VAL A 152 -9.39 -9.94 -16.60
N LEU A 153 -10.02 -10.94 -17.20
CA LEU A 153 -9.55 -11.61 -18.40
C LEU A 153 -9.33 -10.59 -19.53
N ASP A 154 -10.35 -9.80 -19.86
CA ASP A 154 -10.29 -8.77 -20.92
C ASP A 154 -9.16 -7.76 -20.65
N THR A 155 -8.96 -7.37 -19.38
CA THR A 155 -7.90 -6.44 -18.98
C THR A 155 -6.51 -7.04 -19.22
N PHE A 156 -6.30 -8.33 -18.89
CA PHE A 156 -5.02 -9.01 -19.14
C PHE A 156 -4.80 -9.28 -20.64
N GLU A 157 -5.82 -9.70 -21.37
CA GLU A 157 -5.72 -9.96 -22.82
C GLU A 157 -5.47 -8.68 -23.63
N SER A 158 -5.95 -7.53 -23.15
CA SER A 158 -5.69 -6.22 -23.76
C SER A 158 -4.31 -5.64 -23.42
N SER A 159 -3.56 -6.30 -22.53
CA SER A 159 -2.24 -5.84 -22.08
C SER A 159 -1.13 -6.41 -22.96
N GLU A 160 -0.19 -5.57 -23.38
CA GLU A 160 1.02 -6.03 -24.07
C GLU A 160 2.04 -6.69 -23.13
N TYR A 161 1.81 -6.64 -21.81
CA TYR A 161 2.74 -7.13 -20.80
C TYR A 161 2.55 -8.59 -20.42
N PHE A 162 1.36 -9.14 -20.66
CA PHE A 162 0.96 -10.44 -20.14
C PHE A 162 0.36 -11.33 -21.23
N VAL A 163 0.51 -12.64 -21.05
CA VAL A 163 -0.26 -13.66 -21.74
C VAL A 163 -1.08 -14.42 -20.70
N VAL A 164 -2.36 -14.64 -20.99
CA VAL A 164 -3.21 -15.47 -20.13
C VAL A 164 -2.97 -16.93 -20.48
N ASP A 165 -2.32 -17.66 -19.58
CA ASP A 165 -2.03 -19.08 -19.75
C ASP A 165 -3.23 -19.95 -19.31
N VAL A 166 -4.03 -19.47 -18.35
CA VAL A 166 -5.17 -20.22 -17.78
C VAL A 166 -6.38 -19.32 -17.55
N PHE A 167 -7.55 -19.79 -17.99
CA PHE A 167 -8.87 -19.31 -17.56
C PHE A 167 -9.76 -20.53 -17.25
N GLU A 168 -10.01 -20.82 -15.98
CA GLU A 168 -10.66 -22.07 -15.55
C GLU A 168 -11.83 -21.83 -14.59
N GLU A 169 -12.95 -22.53 -14.83
CA GLU A 169 -14.09 -22.60 -13.92
C GLU A 169 -13.94 -23.80 -12.97
N ASN A 170 -14.26 -23.62 -11.69
CA ASN A 170 -14.19 -24.65 -10.64
C ASN A 170 -12.81 -25.30 -10.50
N PHE A 171 -11.78 -24.47 -10.66
CA PHE A 171 -10.38 -24.84 -10.57
C PHE A 171 -10.02 -25.55 -9.27
N LYS A 172 -8.94 -26.32 -9.32
CA LYS A 172 -8.34 -26.97 -8.16
C LYS A 172 -6.88 -26.56 -8.06
N ARG A 173 -6.43 -26.29 -6.84
CA ARG A 173 -5.03 -25.99 -6.53
C ARG A 173 -4.65 -26.60 -5.20
N ASP A 174 -3.34 -26.75 -4.99
CA ASP A 174 -2.79 -27.46 -3.83
C ASP A 174 -3.12 -26.80 -2.48
N VAL A 175 -3.27 -25.48 -2.48
CA VAL A 175 -3.63 -24.69 -1.30
C VAL A 175 -4.95 -23.98 -1.57
N GLU A 176 -6.02 -24.38 -0.88
CA GLU A 176 -7.31 -23.71 -0.98
C GLU A 176 -7.45 -22.60 0.09
N THR A 177 -8.06 -21.49 -0.29
CA THR A 177 -8.54 -20.45 0.62
C THR A 177 -9.78 -20.93 1.37
N ARG A 178 -10.13 -20.22 2.45
CA ARG A 178 -11.40 -20.43 3.15
C ARG A 178 -12.61 -20.17 2.23
N TYR A 179 -12.52 -19.20 1.33
CA TYR A 179 -13.58 -18.86 0.40
C TYR A 179 -13.80 -19.97 -0.63
N GLU A 180 -12.74 -20.51 -1.21
CA GLU A 180 -12.82 -21.67 -2.13
C GLU A 180 -13.55 -22.85 -1.49
N ARG A 181 -13.13 -23.27 -0.29
CA ARG A 181 -13.78 -24.38 0.41
C ARG A 181 -15.26 -24.10 0.69
N LYS A 182 -15.59 -22.87 1.09
CA LYS A 182 -16.97 -22.44 1.37
C LYS A 182 -17.81 -22.47 0.08
N TRP A 183 -17.32 -21.91 -1.01
CA TRP A 183 -18.04 -21.81 -2.27
C TRP A 183 -18.24 -23.16 -2.93
N LYS A 184 -17.20 -23.99 -2.92
CA LYS A 184 -17.27 -25.40 -3.31
C LYS A 184 -18.33 -26.18 -2.52
N SER A 185 -18.38 -26.01 -1.19
CA SER A 185 -19.42 -26.67 -0.37
C SER A 185 -20.85 -26.18 -0.65
N GLN A 186 -20.99 -25.01 -1.27
CA GLN A 186 -22.28 -24.42 -1.63
C GLN A 186 -22.61 -24.62 -3.12
N GLY A 187 -21.78 -25.35 -3.88
CA GLY A 187 -21.94 -25.51 -5.32
C GLY A 187 -21.83 -24.20 -6.11
N LYS A 188 -21.22 -23.16 -5.53
CA LYS A 188 -20.96 -21.90 -6.23
C LYS A 188 -19.77 -22.04 -7.16
N LYS A 189 -19.90 -21.46 -8.35
CA LYS A 189 -18.80 -21.37 -9.33
C LYS A 189 -17.68 -20.49 -8.80
N THR A 190 -16.45 -20.86 -9.17
CA THR A 190 -15.25 -20.05 -8.93
C THR A 190 -14.44 -20.03 -10.21
N PHE A 191 -13.70 -18.94 -10.43
CA PHE A 191 -12.95 -18.70 -11.65
C PHE A 191 -11.50 -18.38 -11.30
N LEU A 192 -10.57 -18.98 -12.04
CA LEU A 192 -9.13 -18.73 -11.95
C LEU A 192 -8.62 -18.13 -13.24
N ILE A 193 -7.84 -17.07 -13.13
CA ILE A 193 -7.03 -16.52 -14.22
C ILE A 193 -5.56 -16.62 -13.80
N VAL A 194 -4.72 -17.22 -14.64
CA VAL A 194 -3.26 -17.17 -14.50
C VAL A 194 -2.68 -16.43 -15.69
N ALA A 195 -2.10 -15.27 -15.42
CA ALA A 195 -1.45 -14.44 -16.42
C ALA A 195 0.06 -14.41 -16.17
N ARG A 196 0.86 -14.67 -17.21
CA ARG A 196 2.31 -14.68 -17.15
C ARG A 196 2.90 -13.46 -17.85
N LYS A 197 3.88 -12.83 -17.21
CA LYS A 197 4.58 -11.68 -17.77
C LYS A 197 5.45 -12.11 -18.95
N VAL A 198 5.28 -11.44 -20.09
CA VAL A 198 6.06 -11.66 -21.33
C VAL A 198 6.84 -10.43 -21.79
N LYS A 199 6.55 -9.26 -21.23
CA LYS A 199 7.23 -8.00 -21.55
C LYS A 199 7.47 -7.17 -20.29
N ASN A 200 8.64 -6.54 -20.20
CA ASN A 200 8.97 -5.65 -19.09
C ASN A 200 8.14 -4.36 -19.17
N GLY A 201 7.40 -4.09 -18.10
CA GLY A 201 6.86 -2.77 -17.83
C GLY A 201 7.88 -1.87 -17.13
N THR A 202 7.52 -0.61 -17.00
CA THR A 202 8.21 0.34 -16.12
C THR A 202 7.18 1.00 -15.22
N VAL A 203 7.57 1.29 -13.99
CA VAL A 203 6.70 2.00 -13.05
C VAL A 203 7.46 3.14 -12.40
N LYS A 204 6.86 4.33 -12.43
CA LYS A 204 7.38 5.49 -11.73
C LYS A 204 7.04 5.36 -10.25
N ARG A 205 8.06 5.39 -9.40
CA ARG A 205 7.93 5.33 -7.94
C ARG A 205 7.95 6.74 -7.34
N LEU A 206 7.10 6.98 -6.35
CA LEU A 206 7.02 8.27 -5.67
C LEU A 206 8.11 8.44 -4.62
N MET A 207 8.55 7.33 -4.01
CA MET A 207 9.46 7.34 -2.87
C MET A 207 10.87 6.83 -3.21
N GLU A 208 11.17 6.64 -4.50
CA GLU A 208 12.45 6.11 -4.95
C GLU A 208 13.64 6.95 -4.43
N GLY A 209 14.67 6.25 -3.95
CA GLY A 209 15.84 6.86 -3.33
C GLY A 209 15.70 7.01 -1.83
N GLU A 210 16.38 8.01 -1.28
CA GLU A 210 16.48 8.20 0.16
C GLU A 210 15.17 8.64 0.79
N ASN A 211 14.78 7.90 1.83
CA ASN A 211 13.62 8.19 2.65
C ASN A 211 13.99 9.19 3.76
N THR A 212 14.41 10.41 3.40
CA THR A 212 14.74 11.45 4.39
C THR A 212 13.50 12.18 4.90
N MET A 213 13.49 12.51 6.20
CA MET A 213 12.44 13.31 6.81
C MET A 213 12.81 14.79 6.78
N ALA A 214 11.95 15.62 6.19
CA ALA A 214 12.07 17.06 6.30
C ALA A 214 11.44 17.54 7.63
N HIS A 215 12.04 18.55 8.26
CA HIS A 215 11.37 19.43 9.20
C HIS A 215 11.57 20.85 8.70
N SER A 216 10.64 21.74 9.03
CA SER A 216 10.70 23.13 8.60
C SER A 216 10.90 24.02 9.79
N VAL A 217 11.96 24.83 9.74
CA VAL A 217 12.23 25.90 10.69
C VAL A 217 11.96 27.23 10.00
N PHE A 218 11.20 28.11 10.64
CA PHE A 218 10.85 29.41 10.09
C PHE A 218 10.67 30.46 11.18
N GLU A 219 10.77 31.73 10.80
CA GLU A 219 10.53 32.87 11.69
C GLU A 219 9.22 33.54 11.30
N GLY A 220 8.47 34.01 12.29
CA GLY A 220 7.23 34.72 12.04
C GLY A 220 6.29 34.80 13.25
N ASN A 221 5.28 35.65 13.11
CA ASN A 221 4.21 35.74 14.10
C ASN A 221 3.08 34.75 13.75
N VAL A 222 3.11 33.59 14.39
CA VAL A 222 2.06 32.58 14.31
C VAL A 222 1.07 32.83 15.43
N THR A 223 -0.16 33.17 15.08
CA THR A 223 -1.25 33.34 16.03
C THR A 223 -2.23 32.17 15.94
N TRP A 224 -3.06 32.02 16.97
CA TRP A 224 -4.09 30.99 16.99
C TRP A 224 -5.12 31.17 15.86
N GLU A 225 -5.44 32.42 15.53
CA GLU A 225 -6.40 32.77 14.49
C GLU A 225 -5.90 32.32 13.11
N LYS A 226 -4.64 32.62 12.77
CA LYS A 226 -3.99 32.14 11.53
C LYS A 226 -3.96 30.61 11.44
N LEU A 227 -3.72 29.94 12.56
CA LEU A 227 -3.74 28.48 12.60
C LEU A 227 -5.15 27.93 12.37
N LYS A 228 -6.19 28.59 12.91
CA LYS A 228 -7.58 28.21 12.66
C LYS A 228 -8.02 28.44 11.22
N GLU A 229 -7.49 29.45 10.53
CA GLU A 229 -7.74 29.66 9.10
C GLU A 229 -7.23 28.53 8.20
N LEU A 230 -6.27 27.73 8.67
CA LEU A 230 -5.83 26.53 7.95
C LEU A 230 -6.87 25.41 8.01
N GLU A 231 -7.74 25.37 9.03
CA GLU A 231 -8.69 24.27 9.22
C GLU A 231 -9.70 24.21 8.06
N GLY A 232 -9.73 23.06 7.38
CA GLY A 232 -10.53 22.84 6.18
C GLY A 232 -9.89 23.32 4.87
N LYS A 233 -8.79 24.08 4.92
CA LYS A 233 -8.12 24.63 3.73
C LYS A 233 -7.50 23.50 2.89
N VAL A 234 -7.76 23.56 1.59
CA VAL A 234 -7.29 22.59 0.60
C VAL A 234 -6.15 23.19 -0.21
N PHE A 235 -5.00 22.54 -0.19
CA PHE A 235 -3.83 22.91 -0.97
C PHE A 235 -3.69 21.93 -2.13
N LYS A 236 -3.54 22.45 -3.36
CA LYS A 236 -3.36 21.64 -4.57
C LYS A 236 -2.15 22.13 -5.36
N ASP A 237 -1.28 21.20 -5.76
CA ASP A 237 -0.18 21.44 -6.69
C ASP A 237 -0.01 20.22 -7.60
N LYS A 238 -0.33 20.38 -8.89
CA LYS A 238 -0.26 19.32 -9.91
C LYS A 238 -0.91 18.01 -9.43
N ASN A 239 -0.09 17.01 -9.09
CA ASN A 239 -0.52 15.66 -8.70
C ASN A 239 -0.52 15.45 -7.17
N LYS A 240 -0.49 16.52 -6.38
CA LYS A 240 -0.42 16.46 -4.91
C LYS A 240 -1.48 17.34 -4.30
N ILE A 241 -2.17 16.80 -3.30
CA ILE A 241 -3.18 17.51 -2.53
C ILE A 241 -2.90 17.27 -1.06
N PHE A 242 -3.06 18.30 -0.23
CA PHE A 242 -3.24 18.09 1.20
C PHE A 242 -4.29 19.02 1.77
N VAL A 243 -4.89 18.59 2.88
CA VAL A 243 -5.91 19.34 3.62
C VAL A 243 -5.55 19.31 5.07
N VAL A 244 -5.44 20.49 5.69
CA VAL A 244 -5.36 20.59 7.16
C VAL A 244 -6.78 20.40 7.69
N LYS A 245 -7.09 19.20 8.18
CA LYS A 245 -8.46 18.82 8.56
C LYS A 245 -8.89 19.39 9.89
N LYS A 246 -7.96 19.48 10.86
CA LYS A 246 -8.21 20.01 12.19
C LYS A 246 -6.93 20.58 12.78
N VAL A 247 -7.08 21.62 13.59
CA VAL A 247 -5.98 22.16 14.41
C VAL A 247 -6.37 22.13 15.88
N TYR A 248 -5.50 21.55 16.69
CA TYR A 248 -5.63 21.43 18.15
C TYR A 248 -4.61 22.31 18.86
N ARG A 249 -4.91 22.67 20.10
CA ARG A 249 -4.04 23.43 20.99
C ARG A 249 -3.92 22.66 22.30
N ASP A 250 -2.70 22.29 22.68
CA ASP A 250 -2.38 21.60 23.93
C ASP A 250 -0.92 21.86 24.29
N GLY A 251 -0.66 23.00 24.95
CA GLY A 251 0.69 23.57 25.07
C GLY A 251 1.19 24.11 23.73
N ASP A 252 1.64 23.22 22.86
CA ASP A 252 1.98 23.45 21.45
C ASP A 252 0.74 23.32 20.55
N TYR A 253 0.94 23.29 19.23
CA TYR A 253 -0.12 23.07 18.24
C TYR A 253 0.05 21.74 17.51
N LEU A 254 -1.08 21.08 17.25
CA LEU A 254 -1.14 19.83 16.51
C LEU A 254 -2.07 19.99 15.31
N LEU A 255 -1.56 19.69 14.12
CA LEU A 255 -2.32 19.76 12.87
C LEU A 255 -2.60 18.34 12.37
N LYS A 256 -3.88 17.98 12.23
CA LYS A 256 -4.27 16.75 11.53
C LYS A 256 -4.33 17.02 10.03
N VAL A 257 -3.48 16.37 9.26
CA VAL A 257 -3.37 16.56 7.82
C VAL A 257 -3.78 15.28 7.09
N ILE A 258 -4.51 15.44 5.99
CA ILE A 258 -4.76 14.37 5.02
C ILE A 258 -4.08 14.77 3.73
N SER A 259 -3.22 13.90 3.19
CA SER A 259 -2.63 14.11 1.86
C SER A 259 -3.04 13.02 0.89
N THR A 260 -3.08 13.38 -0.38
CA THR A 260 -3.28 12.49 -1.52
C THR A 260 -2.17 12.74 -2.53
N ASP A 261 -1.43 11.70 -2.87
CA ASP A 261 -0.38 11.71 -3.88
C ASP A 261 -0.89 11.16 -5.23
N GLU A 262 -0.05 11.27 -6.26
CA GLU A 262 -0.28 10.70 -7.59
C GLU A 262 -0.58 9.18 -7.50
N GLY A 263 -1.58 8.73 -8.26
CA GLY A 263 -2.11 7.37 -8.15
C GLY A 263 -3.09 7.18 -6.99
N GLY A 264 -3.53 8.26 -6.32
CA GLY A 264 -4.62 8.24 -5.35
C GLY A 264 -4.23 7.73 -3.96
N PHE A 265 -2.94 7.55 -3.67
CA PHE A 265 -2.51 7.12 -2.34
C PHE A 265 -2.81 8.21 -1.31
N GLN A 266 -3.68 7.88 -0.36
CA GLN A 266 -4.10 8.79 0.69
C GLN A 266 -3.60 8.32 2.05
N GLN A 267 -3.13 9.27 2.87
CA GLN A 267 -2.73 9.02 4.24
C GLN A 267 -3.13 10.16 5.17
N VAL A 268 -3.19 9.83 6.46
CA VAL A 268 -3.49 10.77 7.54
C VAL A 268 -2.30 10.79 8.48
N TYR A 269 -1.84 11.98 8.82
CA TYR A 269 -0.73 12.19 9.75
C TYR A 269 -0.95 13.44 10.58
N TYR A 270 -0.13 13.59 11.61
CA TYR A 270 -0.17 14.70 12.53
C TYR A 270 1.16 15.46 12.43
N LEU A 271 1.07 16.78 12.41
CA LEU A 271 2.24 17.66 12.45
C LEU A 271 2.22 18.43 13.77
N ASN A 272 3.34 18.42 14.47
CA ASN A 272 3.58 19.22 15.66
C ASN A 272 4.20 20.55 15.23
N LEU A 273 3.60 21.65 15.68
CA LEU A 273 4.11 23.00 15.53
C LEU A 273 4.40 23.57 16.91
N SER A 274 5.67 23.82 17.18
CA SER A 274 6.18 24.40 18.42
C SER A 274 6.99 25.65 18.10
N GLY A 275 7.00 26.62 19.00
CA GLY A 275 7.70 27.88 18.79
C GLY A 275 8.21 28.52 20.06
N ARG A 276 9.36 29.19 19.95
CA ARG A 276 10.00 29.93 21.04
C ARG A 276 10.71 31.16 20.46
N ASP A 277 10.53 32.31 21.11
CA ASP A 277 11.20 33.56 20.75
C ASP A 277 11.03 33.95 19.26
N GLY A 278 9.83 33.74 18.69
CA GLY A 278 9.51 34.06 17.29
C GLY A 278 10.02 33.05 16.25
N LYS A 279 10.76 32.02 16.67
CA LYS A 279 11.19 30.89 15.85
C LYS A 279 10.24 29.71 16.02
N TRP A 280 9.82 29.13 14.90
CA TRP A 280 8.86 28.03 14.85
C TRP A 280 9.45 26.82 14.15
N VAL A 281 9.08 25.63 14.63
CA VAL A 281 9.44 24.35 14.04
C VAL A 281 8.18 23.57 13.75
N LEU A 282 7.96 23.25 12.48
CA LEU A 282 6.93 22.30 12.03
C LEU A 282 7.60 20.98 11.70
N LYS A 283 7.20 19.93 12.42
CA LYS A 283 7.72 18.57 12.25
C LYS A 283 6.60 17.54 12.30
N LEU A 284 6.89 16.33 11.85
CA LEU A 284 6.00 15.20 12.03
C LEU A 284 5.82 14.89 13.52
N ASP A 285 4.60 14.59 13.94
CA ASP A 285 4.31 14.16 15.30
C ASP A 285 4.80 12.73 15.54
N GLU A 286 5.39 12.47 16.71
CA GLU A 286 5.99 11.18 17.08
C GLU A 286 4.96 10.04 17.15
N GLY A 287 3.68 10.36 17.41
CA GLY A 287 2.58 9.39 17.38
C GLY A 287 2.14 8.99 15.98
N SER A 288 2.71 9.60 14.94
CA SER A 288 2.39 9.32 13.54
C SER A 288 3.56 8.69 12.79
N ASP A 289 3.27 7.67 11.99
CA ASP A 289 4.27 6.96 11.19
C ASP A 289 3.82 6.85 9.71
N PRO A 290 3.61 7.99 9.02
CA PRO A 290 3.22 8.01 7.61
C PRO A 290 4.38 7.67 6.68
N TYR A 291 4.03 7.32 5.45
CA TYR A 291 4.99 7.27 4.35
C TYR A 291 5.45 8.69 4.00
N ARG A 292 6.75 8.91 3.82
CA ARG A 292 7.33 10.24 3.55
C ARG A 292 7.15 10.64 2.07
N THR A 293 5.90 10.62 1.62
CA THR A 293 5.54 10.86 0.23
C THR A 293 5.77 12.31 -0.20
N PRO A 294 5.83 12.59 -1.51
CA PRO A 294 5.96 13.94 -2.01
C PRO A 294 4.91 14.94 -1.51
N ALA A 295 3.65 14.55 -1.34
CA ALA A 295 2.59 15.42 -0.81
C ALA A 295 2.78 15.72 0.68
N LEU A 296 3.25 14.74 1.47
CA LEU A 296 3.61 14.96 2.87
C LEU A 296 4.77 15.96 2.99
N LYS A 297 5.88 15.71 2.26
CA LYS A 297 7.04 16.62 2.24
C LYS A 297 6.66 18.02 1.79
N TRP A 298 5.71 18.14 0.87
CA TRP A 298 5.18 19.42 0.42
C TRP A 298 4.37 20.14 1.50
N SER A 299 3.53 19.44 2.25
CA SER A 299 2.76 20.04 3.36
C SER A 299 3.65 20.70 4.41
N LEU A 300 4.79 20.08 4.73
CA LEU A 300 5.78 20.59 5.68
C LEU A 300 6.41 21.90 5.21
N ARG A 301 6.52 22.14 3.90
CA ARG A 301 7.05 23.40 3.35
C ARG A 301 5.96 24.45 3.17
N ARG A 302 4.78 24.04 2.69
CA ARG A 302 3.71 24.95 2.30
C ARG A 302 2.96 25.54 3.50
N ILE A 303 2.81 24.79 4.59
CA ILE A 303 2.14 25.30 5.81
C ILE A 303 2.91 26.50 6.42
N PRO A 304 4.24 26.44 6.62
CA PRO A 304 5.03 27.59 7.04
C PRO A 304 4.87 28.81 6.13
N GLU A 305 4.96 28.63 4.80
CA GLU A 305 4.75 29.70 3.83
C GLU A 305 3.40 30.40 4.05
N GLU A 306 2.33 29.63 4.25
CA GLU A 306 0.99 30.15 4.49
C GLU A 306 0.89 30.92 5.83
N LEU A 307 1.54 30.45 6.89
CA LEU A 307 1.52 31.11 8.20
C LEU A 307 2.32 32.42 8.22
N THR A 308 3.38 32.48 7.41
CA THR A 308 4.26 33.65 7.29
C THR A 308 3.81 34.65 6.23
N ALA A 309 2.91 34.26 5.32
CA ALA A 309 2.34 35.18 4.35
C ALA A 309 1.70 36.36 5.09
N GLN A 310 2.10 37.58 4.72
CA GLN A 310 1.42 38.79 5.18
C GLN A 310 0.00 38.73 4.64
N GLY A 311 -1.01 38.82 5.50
CA GLY A 311 -2.40 38.87 5.06
C GLY A 311 -2.53 39.97 4.02
N SER A 312 -3.08 39.65 2.84
CA SER A 312 -3.48 40.69 1.90
C SER A 312 -4.43 41.63 2.65
N PRO A 313 -4.15 42.95 2.66
CA PRO A 313 -4.96 43.94 3.36
C PRO A 313 -6.41 43.98 2.88
#